data_AF-A0A1Q3MF84-F1
#
_entry.id   AF-A0A1Q3MF84-F1
#
_cell.length_a   1.000
_cell.length_b   1.000
_cell.length_c   1.000
_cell.angle_alpha   90.00
_cell.angle_beta   90.00
_cell.angle_gamma   90.00
#
_symmetry.space_group_name_H-M   'P 1'
#
loop_
_entity.id
_entity.type
_entity.pdbx_description
1 polymer ?
#
loop_
_entity_poly.entity_id
_entity_poly.type
_entity_poly.pdbx_seq_one_letter_code
_entity_poly.pdbx_strand_id
1 'polypeptide(L)'
;MGATAHDAKVDELSWMAGSWTCQKWGGTYEEHWSTPAGGLLMGFSRLLVPGKSAFKEISRIEDTEDGMVLYVEVNPKREKAGNITAFPIKELTKEKVVFENLKHDFPQRVIYTKKSDGTINARIEDEGQPAEDFVFQKMKL
;
A
#
# COMPACT_ATOMS: atom_id res chain seq x y z
N MET A 1 -22.35 -8.85 -4.89
CA MET A 1 -22.69 -7.45 -4.59
C MET A 1 -21.54 -6.91 -3.77
N GLY A 2 -20.79 -5.95 -4.30
CA GLY A 2 -19.64 -5.37 -3.61
C GLY A 2 -20.09 -4.40 -2.53
N ALA A 3 -19.32 -4.26 -1.46
CA ALA A 3 -19.52 -3.22 -0.46
C ALA A 3 -19.42 -1.85 -1.13
N THR A 4 -20.24 -0.89 -0.69
CA THR A 4 -20.02 0.51 -1.06
C THR A 4 -18.81 1.05 -0.29
N ALA A 5 -18.16 2.10 -0.78
CA ALA A 5 -16.95 2.68 -0.15
C ALA A 5 -17.12 2.99 1.36
N HIS A 6 -18.36 3.25 1.79
CA HIS A 6 -18.72 3.58 3.17
C HIS A 6 -18.79 2.36 4.11
N ASP A 7 -19.10 1.17 3.58
CA ASP A 7 -19.20 -0.07 4.35
C ASP A 7 -17.88 -0.85 4.40
N ALA A 8 -16.91 -0.46 3.57
CA ALA A 8 -15.61 -1.10 3.47
C ALA A 8 -14.82 -0.96 4.79
N LYS A 9 -14.31 -2.08 5.32
CA LYS A 9 -13.53 -2.11 6.58
C LYS A 9 -12.14 -2.69 6.40
N VAL A 10 -11.18 -2.19 7.18
CA VAL A 10 -9.79 -2.69 7.14
C VAL A 10 -9.67 -4.21 7.36
N ASP A 11 -10.61 -4.84 8.06
CA ASP A 11 -10.62 -6.29 8.29
C ASP A 11 -10.74 -7.09 6.98
N GLU A 12 -11.37 -6.51 5.95
CA GLU A 12 -11.46 -7.09 4.61
C GLU A 12 -10.10 -7.12 3.88
N LEU A 13 -9.12 -6.38 4.39
CA LEU A 13 -7.74 -6.36 3.91
C LEU A 13 -6.80 -7.29 4.69
N SER A 14 -7.34 -8.20 5.52
CA SER A 14 -6.56 -9.20 6.26
C SER A 14 -5.63 -10.05 5.38
N TRP A 15 -5.92 -10.17 4.08
CA TRP A 15 -5.05 -10.85 3.12
C TRP A 15 -3.73 -10.10 2.82
N MET A 16 -3.65 -8.80 3.10
CA MET A 16 -2.42 -8.01 2.97
C MET A 16 -1.43 -8.28 4.11
N ALA A 17 -1.89 -8.77 5.27
CA ALA A 17 -1.05 -8.97 6.44
C ALA A 17 0.12 -9.96 6.19
N GLY A 18 1.31 -9.54 6.58
CA GLY A 18 2.53 -10.32 6.46
C GLY A 18 3.76 -9.52 6.02
N SER A 19 4.82 -10.25 5.74
CA SER A 19 6.08 -9.74 5.21
C SER A 19 6.23 -10.16 3.76
N TRP A 20 6.55 -9.21 2.90
CA TRP A 20 6.48 -9.33 1.45
C TRP A 20 7.77 -8.80 0.82
N THR A 21 8.20 -9.41 -0.29
CA THR A 21 9.44 -9.01 -0.98
C THR A 21 9.36 -9.18 -2.50
N CYS A 22 10.01 -8.28 -3.24
CA CYS A 22 10.24 -8.40 -4.67
C CYS A 22 11.60 -7.80 -5.06
N GLN A 23 12.07 -8.12 -6.28
CA GLN A 23 13.23 -7.46 -6.86
C GLN A 23 12.76 -6.25 -7.68
N LYS A 24 13.24 -5.05 -7.34
CA LYS A 24 12.85 -3.80 -7.99
C LYS A 24 13.98 -2.78 -7.89
N TRP A 25 14.13 -1.94 -8.92
CA TRP A 25 15.06 -0.81 -8.93
C TRP A 25 16.51 -1.17 -8.52
N GLY A 26 16.99 -2.34 -8.96
CA GLY A 26 18.35 -2.82 -8.68
C GLY A 26 18.57 -3.31 -7.23
N GLY A 27 17.51 -3.57 -6.49
CA GLY A 27 17.57 -4.03 -5.11
C GLY A 27 16.40 -4.90 -4.70
N THR A 28 16.39 -5.26 -3.41
CA THR A 28 15.29 -5.97 -2.76
C THR A 28 14.35 -4.94 -2.14
N TYR A 29 13.11 -4.89 -2.62
CA TYR A 29 12.05 -4.11 -2.00
C TYR A 29 11.30 -5.01 -1.03
N GLU A 30 11.13 -4.54 0.20
CA GLU A 30 10.38 -5.22 1.24
C GLU A 30 9.19 -4.35 1.63
N GLU A 31 8.04 -4.98 1.82
CA GLU A 31 6.82 -4.36 2.32
C GLU A 31 6.25 -5.24 3.44
N HIS A 32 5.83 -4.62 4.53
CA HIS A 32 5.27 -5.31 5.68
C HIS A 32 3.95 -4.67 6.07
N TRP A 33 2.96 -5.51 6.33
CA TRP A 33 1.67 -5.11 6.87
C TRP A 33 1.37 -5.90 8.14
N SER A 34 0.94 -5.18 9.17
CA SER A 34 0.42 -5.76 10.41
C SER A 34 -0.86 -6.58 10.15
N THR A 35 -1.37 -7.26 11.18
CA THR A 35 -2.75 -7.75 11.15
C THR A 35 -3.70 -6.57 11.38
N PRO A 36 -4.83 -6.46 10.66
CA PRO A 36 -5.83 -5.43 10.96
C PRO A 36 -6.28 -5.51 12.42
N ALA A 37 -6.31 -4.37 13.12
CA ALA A 37 -6.80 -4.27 14.48
C ALA A 37 -7.27 -2.85 14.79
N GLY A 38 -8.44 -2.71 15.41
CA GLY A 38 -8.95 -1.41 15.88
C GLY A 38 -9.20 -0.39 14.76
N GLY A 39 -9.60 -0.84 13.57
CA GLY A 39 -9.81 0.05 12.42
C GLY A 39 -8.52 0.51 11.73
N LEU A 40 -7.39 -0.15 12.02
CA LEU A 40 -6.06 0.22 11.54
C LEU A 40 -5.30 -0.99 10.98
N LEU A 41 -4.65 -0.77 9.82
CA LEU A 41 -3.65 -1.64 9.24
C LEU A 41 -2.35 -0.85 9.04
N MET A 42 -1.37 -1.04 9.93
CA MET A 42 -0.06 -0.39 9.84
C MET A 42 0.85 -1.14 8.87
N GLY A 43 1.66 -0.40 8.11
CA GLY A 43 2.69 -0.96 7.24
C GLY A 43 3.94 -0.10 7.12
N PHE A 44 4.98 -0.71 6.56
CA PHE A 44 6.21 -0.02 6.19
C PHE A 44 6.87 -0.72 5.01
N SER A 45 7.62 0.05 4.23
CA SER A 45 8.41 -0.50 3.12
C SER A 45 9.83 0.05 3.11
N ARG A 46 10.75 -0.71 2.52
CA ARG A 46 12.13 -0.27 2.30
C ARG A 46 12.72 -0.88 1.03
N LEU A 47 13.60 -0.12 0.39
CA LEU A 47 14.44 -0.63 -0.70
C LEU A 47 15.87 -0.82 -0.18
N LEU A 48 16.36 -2.05 -0.28
CA LEU A 48 17.73 -2.42 0.02
C LEU A 48 18.52 -2.58 -1.28
N VAL A 49 19.52 -1.74 -1.47
CA VAL A 49 20.51 -1.82 -2.56
C VAL A 49 21.89 -2.13 -1.96
N PRO A 50 22.91 -2.51 -2.76
CA PRO A 50 24.23 -2.83 -2.23
C PRO A 50 24.77 -1.74 -1.30
N GLY A 51 24.98 -2.11 -0.03
CA GLY A 51 25.59 -1.26 1.00
C GLY A 51 24.69 -0.20 1.66
N LYS A 52 23.39 -0.07 1.32
CA LYS A 52 22.50 0.92 1.95
C LYS A 52 20.99 0.66 1.79
N SER A 53 20.19 1.27 2.66
CA SER A 53 18.75 1.49 2.45
C SER A 53 18.56 2.72 1.57
N ALA A 54 18.04 2.55 0.34
CA ALA A 54 17.87 3.63 -0.63
C ALA A 54 16.51 4.34 -0.53
N PHE A 55 15.50 3.65 -0.01
CA PHE A 55 14.14 4.17 0.17
C PHE A 55 13.54 3.61 1.45
N LYS A 56 12.64 4.37 2.06
CA LYS A 56 11.80 3.95 3.18
C LYS A 56 10.50 4.74 3.22
N GLU A 57 9.44 4.07 3.62
CA GLU A 57 8.13 4.67 3.85
C GLU A 57 7.43 4.01 5.04
N ILE A 58 6.52 4.76 5.66
CA ILE A 58 5.53 4.24 6.60
C ILE A 58 4.17 4.45 5.95
N SER A 59 3.32 3.44 6.03
CA SER A 59 1.98 3.50 5.49
C SER A 59 0.98 3.05 6.55
N ARG A 60 -0.26 3.52 6.44
CA ARG A 60 -1.37 3.02 7.24
C ARG A 60 -2.66 3.09 6.46
N ILE A 61 -3.51 2.08 6.61
CA ILE A 61 -4.88 2.11 6.11
C ILE A 61 -5.79 2.19 7.32
N GLU A 62 -6.64 3.22 7.35
CA GLU A 62 -7.52 3.55 8.47
C GLU A 62 -8.97 3.57 8.04
N ASP A 63 -9.85 3.01 8.86
CA ASP A 63 -11.29 3.25 8.76
C ASP A 63 -11.58 4.70 9.15
N THR A 64 -12.25 5.44 8.26
CA THR A 64 -12.76 6.79 8.54
C THR A 64 -14.27 6.83 8.42
N GLU A 65 -14.89 7.97 8.79
CA GLU A 65 -16.33 8.17 8.57
C GLU A 65 -16.70 8.06 7.08
N ASP A 66 -15.80 8.45 6.17
CA ASP A 66 -16.05 8.46 4.72
C ASP A 66 -15.63 7.15 4.02
N GLY A 67 -15.13 6.17 4.77
CA GLY A 67 -14.58 4.90 4.25
C GLY A 67 -13.08 4.74 4.53
N MET A 68 -12.46 3.67 4.03
CA MET A 68 -11.03 3.43 4.22
C MET A 68 -10.16 4.51 3.53
N VAL A 69 -9.08 4.92 4.18
CA VAL A 69 -8.07 5.83 3.60
C VAL A 69 -6.68 5.24 3.79
N LEU A 70 -5.91 5.16 2.69
CA LEU A 70 -4.48 4.87 2.74
C LEU A 70 -3.70 6.18 2.94
N TYR A 71 -2.89 6.23 3.99
CA TYR A 71 -1.93 7.29 4.22
C TYR A 71 -0.52 6.76 3.99
N VAL A 72 0.30 7.49 3.24
CA VAL A 72 1.69 7.14 2.92
C VAL A 72 2.61 8.28 3.34
N GLU A 73 3.64 7.97 4.11
CA GLU A 73 4.70 8.89 4.52
C GLU A 73 6.05 8.44 3.97
N VAL A 74 6.53 9.14 2.95
CA VAL A 74 7.82 8.84 2.30
C VAL A 74 8.97 9.52 3.05
N ASN A 75 10.04 8.77 3.32
CA ASN A 75 11.24 9.24 4.01
C ASN A 75 10.94 9.98 5.33
N PRO A 76 10.31 9.33 6.33
CA PRO A 76 9.97 9.94 7.60
C PRO A 76 11.24 10.52 8.26
N LYS A 77 11.38 11.85 8.23
CA LYS A 77 12.32 12.62 9.05
C LYS A 77 11.48 13.27 10.14
N ARG A 78 12.01 13.27 11.36
CA ARG A 78 11.28 13.53 12.62
C ARG A 78 10.44 14.83 12.73
N GLU A 79 10.44 15.75 11.77
CA GLU A 79 10.04 17.14 12.04
C GLU A 79 9.25 17.88 10.95
N LYS A 80 8.79 17.25 9.86
CA LYS A 80 7.90 17.95 8.92
C LYS A 80 6.59 17.19 8.67
N ALA A 81 5.58 17.55 9.47
CA ALA A 81 4.19 17.35 9.11
C ALA A 81 3.96 18.00 7.72
N GLY A 82 3.85 17.19 6.68
CA GLY A 82 3.82 17.66 5.29
C GLY A 82 4.14 16.58 4.24
N ASN A 83 4.71 15.45 4.64
CA ASN A 83 5.03 14.34 3.73
C ASN A 83 4.00 13.19 3.75
N ILE A 84 2.84 13.39 4.37
CA ILE A 84 1.78 12.38 4.42
C ILE A 84 0.81 12.63 3.27
N THR A 85 0.76 11.71 2.32
CA THR A 85 -0.25 11.71 1.26
C THR A 85 -1.40 10.79 1.63
N ALA A 86 -2.63 11.29 1.50
CA ALA A 86 -3.85 10.51 1.69
C ALA A 86 -4.45 10.06 0.35
N PHE A 87 -4.89 8.82 0.29
CA PHE A 87 -5.58 8.19 -0.83
C PHE A 87 -6.87 7.53 -0.32
N PRO A 88 -8.03 8.20 -0.45
CA PRO A 88 -9.32 7.58 -0.15
C PRO A 88 -9.58 6.32 -0.99
N ILE A 89 -10.33 5.37 -0.42
CA ILE A 89 -10.76 4.18 -1.15
C ILE A 89 -11.63 4.55 -2.36
N LYS A 90 -11.38 3.87 -3.47
CA LYS A 90 -12.13 3.99 -4.72
C LYS A 90 -12.90 2.71 -5.05
N GLU A 91 -12.31 1.55 -4.80
CA GLU A 91 -12.89 0.24 -5.13
C GLU A 91 -12.42 -0.79 -4.11
N LEU A 92 -13.32 -1.68 -3.70
CA LEU A 92 -13.00 -2.88 -2.94
C LEU A 92 -13.73 -4.10 -3.50
N THR A 93 -12.98 -5.18 -3.64
CA THR A 93 -13.47 -6.52 -3.92
C THR A 93 -12.76 -7.52 -2.99
N LYS A 94 -13.11 -8.80 -3.08
CA LYS A 94 -12.45 -9.86 -2.29
C LYS A 94 -10.94 -10.00 -2.55
N GLU A 95 -10.46 -9.53 -3.70
CA GLU A 95 -9.10 -9.76 -4.17
C GLU A 95 -8.38 -8.47 -4.55
N LYS A 96 -9.04 -7.32 -4.46
CA LYS A 96 -8.51 -6.05 -4.96
C LYS A 96 -9.01 -4.89 -4.12
N VAL A 97 -8.11 -3.98 -3.79
CA VAL A 97 -8.42 -2.65 -3.26
C VAL A 97 -7.74 -1.58 -4.10
N VAL A 98 -8.45 -0.50 -4.39
CA VAL A 98 -7.94 0.67 -5.10
C VAL A 98 -8.10 1.88 -4.20
N PHE A 99 -7.02 2.61 -3.99
CA PHE A 99 -7.01 3.92 -3.36
C PHE A 99 -6.67 4.98 -4.42
N GLU A 100 -7.35 6.12 -4.41
CA GLU A 100 -7.25 7.14 -5.47
C GLU A 100 -7.19 8.57 -4.90
N ASN A 101 -6.22 9.35 -5.38
CA ASN A 101 -6.12 10.78 -5.20
C ASN A 101 -5.63 11.44 -6.49
N LEU A 102 -6.56 11.81 -7.36
CA LEU A 102 -6.27 12.45 -8.66
C LEU A 102 -5.62 13.83 -8.55
N LYS A 103 -5.54 14.41 -7.34
CA LYS A 103 -4.86 15.70 -7.10
C LYS A 103 -3.40 15.53 -6.67
N HIS A 104 -2.93 14.31 -6.46
CA HIS A 104 -1.54 14.04 -6.10
C HIS A 104 -0.65 14.01 -7.36
N ASP A 105 0.58 14.50 -7.24
CA ASP A 105 1.50 14.61 -8.38
C ASP A 105 1.88 13.22 -8.94
N PHE A 106 2.34 12.32 -8.08
CA PHE A 106 2.57 10.91 -8.41
C PHE A 106 2.81 10.06 -7.14
N PRO A 107 2.20 8.88 -7.01
CA PRO A 107 1.19 8.30 -7.90
C PRO A 107 -0.21 8.87 -7.62
N GLN A 108 -1.16 8.69 -8.55
CA GLN A 108 -2.56 9.07 -8.33
C GLN A 108 -3.41 7.90 -7.81
N ARG A 109 -2.99 6.66 -8.09
CA ARG A 109 -3.61 5.45 -7.57
C ARG A 109 -2.59 4.52 -6.95
N VAL A 110 -3.03 3.86 -5.88
CA VAL A 110 -2.34 2.73 -5.26
C VAL A 110 -3.30 1.55 -5.23
N ILE A 111 -2.92 0.46 -5.87
CA ILE A 111 -3.78 -0.70 -6.12
C ILE A 111 -3.09 -1.93 -5.54
N TYR A 112 -3.78 -2.68 -4.69
CA TYR A 112 -3.31 -3.99 -4.24
C TYR A 112 -4.21 -5.06 -4.82
N THR A 113 -3.62 -6.11 -5.41
CA THR A 113 -4.35 -7.28 -5.93
C THR A 113 -3.79 -8.55 -5.34
N LYS A 114 -4.62 -9.29 -4.60
CA LYS A 114 -4.35 -10.66 -4.18
C LYS A 114 -4.39 -11.58 -5.40
N LYS A 115 -3.36 -12.40 -5.58
CA LYS A 115 -3.29 -13.38 -6.66
C LYS A 115 -3.59 -14.79 -6.13
N SER A 116 -4.03 -15.67 -7.01
CA SER A 116 -4.40 -17.05 -6.67
C SER A 116 -3.22 -17.91 -6.25
N ASP A 117 -1.99 -17.55 -6.63
CA ASP A 117 -0.73 -18.19 -6.21
C ASP A 117 -0.25 -17.74 -4.82
N GLY A 118 -1.02 -16.90 -4.13
CA GLY A 118 -0.69 -16.38 -2.80
C GLY A 118 0.21 -15.15 -2.82
N THR A 119 0.57 -14.63 -4.01
CA THR A 119 1.30 -13.36 -4.15
C THR A 119 0.37 -12.16 -4.02
N ILE A 120 0.96 -10.99 -3.79
CA ILE A 120 0.27 -9.70 -3.88
C ILE A 120 0.95 -8.90 -4.97
N ASN A 121 0.17 -8.31 -5.87
CA ASN A 121 0.68 -7.26 -6.75
C ASN A 121 0.26 -5.90 -6.19
N ALA A 122 1.23 -5.09 -5.75
CA ALA A 122 1.01 -3.67 -5.54
C ALA A 122 1.31 -2.94 -6.84
N ARG A 123 0.47 -1.98 -7.21
CA ARG A 123 0.61 -1.21 -8.45
C ARG A 123 0.37 0.25 -8.16
N ILE A 124 1.27 1.09 -8.65
CA ILE A 124 1.13 2.54 -8.63
C ILE A 124 0.93 3.03 -10.07
N GLU A 125 0.01 3.95 -10.28
CA GLU A 125 -0.26 4.51 -11.60
C GLU A 125 -0.74 5.98 -11.52
N ASP A 126 -0.54 6.70 -12.62
CA ASP A 126 -1.08 8.03 -12.88
C ASP A 126 -1.57 8.12 -14.34
N GLU A 127 -2.22 9.23 -14.68
CA GLU A 127 -2.43 9.58 -16.08
C GLU A 127 -1.14 10.17 -16.69
N GLY A 128 -0.52 9.41 -17.59
CA GLY A 128 0.57 9.91 -18.45
C GLY A 128 1.93 9.24 -18.23
N GLN A 129 2.11 8.46 -17.17
CA GLN A 129 3.29 7.63 -16.95
C GLN A 129 2.93 6.13 -17.02
N PRO A 130 3.88 5.26 -17.41
CA PRO A 130 3.69 3.82 -17.30
C PRO A 130 3.44 3.42 -15.85
N ALA A 131 2.41 2.61 -15.63
CA ALA A 131 2.18 2.02 -14.31
C ALA A 131 3.36 1.16 -13.86
N GLU A 132 3.61 1.15 -12.56
CA GLU A 132 4.65 0.31 -11.97
C GLU A 132 4.03 -0.77 -11.08
N ASP A 133 4.32 -2.03 -11.43
CA ASP A 133 3.94 -3.19 -10.65
C ASP A 133 5.07 -3.65 -9.71
N PHE A 134 4.68 -4.15 -8.55
CA PHE A 134 5.48 -4.75 -7.49
C PHE A 134 4.86 -6.11 -7.16
N VAL A 135 5.36 -7.16 -7.84
CA VAL A 135 4.86 -8.52 -7.66
C VAL A 135 5.54 -9.14 -6.44
N PHE A 136 4.89 -9.03 -5.30
CA PHE A 136 5.39 -9.46 -4.00
C PHE A 136 5.19 -10.95 -3.73
N GLN A 137 6.29 -11.58 -3.35
CA GLN A 137 6.31 -12.92 -2.76
C GLN A 137 6.24 -12.80 -1.24
N LYS A 138 5.52 -13.71 -0.59
CA LYS A 138 5.52 -13.78 0.88
C LYS A 138 6.88 -14.25 1.37
N MET A 139 7.49 -13.50 2.30
CA MET A 139 8.74 -13.91 2.93
C MET A 139 8.48 -15.15 3.79
N LYS A 140 9.37 -16.14 3.67
CA LYS A 140 9.41 -17.26 4.60
C LYS A 140 10.21 -16.81 5.82
N LEU A 141 9.55 -16.71 6.96
CA LEU A 141 10.21 -16.53 8.26
C LEU A 141 10.93 -17.81 8.67
#